data_AF-A0AAU1YSW4-F1
#
_entry.id   AF-A0AAU1YSW4-F1
#
_cell.length_a   1.000
_cell.length_b   1.000
_cell.length_c   1.000
_cell.angle_alpha   90.00
_cell.angle_beta   90.00
_cell.angle_gamma   90.00
#
_symmetry.space_group_name_H-M   'P 1'
#
loop_
_entity.id
_entity.type
_entity.pdbx_description
1 polymer ?
#
loop_
_entity_poly.entity_id
_entity_poly.type
_entity_poly.pdbx_seq_one_letter_code
_entity_poly.pdbx_strand_id
1 'polypeptide(L)'
;MSRSLRRGALAATAVVFSIVSLAACGAGHDAQTLQIRPDNAAVTKGDIKVQNALVITQEKDKKGPAAVSATLFNAGTKEQTLDAITLQGGKATVTLKPAGSASKVVVPAGGSVVLGGKGNASAVIAGGDAVADGNVQNIVFQLSTTGDVALDAFVVPATGMYEGFGPTAGPVTGATPTGSTTGVPSGSPSGSTTGSPAAGAPTGSPAGSPSGSPSSGAGH
;
A
#
# COMPACT_ATOMS: atom_id res chain seq x y z
N MET A 1 -18.26 51.84 61.49
CA MET A 1 -17.94 50.80 60.49
C MET A 1 -17.07 51.40 59.39
N SER A 2 -15.79 51.04 59.37
CA SER A 2 -14.77 51.66 58.50
C SER A 2 -15.12 51.56 57.02
N ARG A 3 -15.15 52.71 56.34
CA ARG A 3 -15.40 52.83 54.89
C ARG A 3 -14.38 52.07 54.03
N SER A 4 -13.22 51.71 54.59
CA SER A 4 -12.18 50.92 53.93
C SER A 4 -12.57 49.46 53.70
N LEU A 5 -13.23 48.79 54.65
CA LEU A 5 -13.65 47.39 54.49
C LEU A 5 -14.73 47.24 53.39
N ARG A 6 -15.63 48.23 53.26
CA ARG A 6 -16.67 48.21 52.23
C ARG A 6 -16.11 48.43 50.82
N ARG A 7 -15.02 49.19 50.68
CA ARG A 7 -14.35 49.42 49.40
C ARG A 7 -13.47 48.24 48.98
N GLY A 8 -12.80 47.58 49.93
CA GLY A 8 -12.02 46.37 49.66
C GLY A 8 -12.87 45.20 49.18
N ALA A 9 -14.04 44.99 49.78
CA ALA A 9 -14.96 43.94 49.38
C ALA A 9 -15.53 44.13 47.95
N LEU A 10 -15.78 45.38 47.53
CA LEU A 10 -16.28 45.70 46.20
C LEU A 10 -15.21 45.55 45.09
N ALA A 11 -13.94 45.83 45.41
CA ALA A 11 -12.85 45.64 44.45
C ALA A 11 -12.55 44.14 44.23
N ALA A 12 -12.65 43.33 45.29
CA ALA A 12 -12.41 41.89 45.21
C ALA A 12 -13.46 41.15 44.36
N THR A 13 -14.74 41.53 44.46
CA THR A 13 -15.81 40.90 43.66
C THR A 13 -15.71 41.23 42.17
N ALA A 14 -15.26 42.45 41.82
CA ALA A 14 -15.04 42.83 40.42
C ALA A 14 -13.98 41.96 39.75
N VAL A 15 -12.87 41.68 40.43
CA VAL A 15 -11.77 40.84 39.89
C VAL A 15 -12.20 39.38 39.72
N VAL A 16 -12.92 38.81 40.69
CA VAL A 16 -13.38 37.41 40.59
C VAL A 16 -14.41 37.21 39.47
N PHE A 17 -15.31 38.19 39.26
CA PHE A 17 -16.31 38.11 38.18
C PHE A 17 -15.68 38.24 36.78
N SER A 18 -14.59 39.02 36.66
CA SER A 18 -13.85 39.16 35.40
C SER A 18 -13.17 37.85 34.95
N ILE A 19 -12.68 37.03 35.87
CA ILE A 19 -11.96 35.79 35.54
C ILE A 19 -12.92 34.71 35.01
N VAL A 20 -14.14 34.62 35.57
CA VAL A 20 -15.17 33.67 35.09
C VAL A 20 -15.68 34.05 33.69
N SER A 21 -15.79 35.35 33.41
CA SER A 21 -16.24 35.86 32.10
C SER A 21 -15.24 35.54 30.97
N LEU A 22 -13.94 35.50 31.29
CA LEU A 22 -12.88 35.25 30.30
C LEU A 22 -12.70 33.76 29.97
N ALA A 23 -13.06 32.86 30.90
CA ALA A 23 -13.03 31.42 30.67
C ALA A 23 -14.24 30.89 29.85
N ALA A 24 -15.29 31.70 29.68
CA ALA A 24 -16.54 31.29 29.03
C ALA A 24 -16.45 31.12 27.49
N CYS A 25 -15.35 31.54 26.85
CA CYS A 25 -15.10 31.31 25.42
C CYS A 25 -14.12 30.16 25.15
N GLY A 26 -13.67 29.45 26.18
CA GLY A 26 -12.89 28.23 26.00
C GLY A 26 -13.82 27.08 25.63
N ALA A 27 -13.83 26.68 24.36
CA ALA A 27 -14.41 25.41 23.97
C ALA A 27 -13.67 24.32 24.77
N GLY A 28 -14.31 23.81 25.82
CA GLY A 28 -13.67 22.96 26.83
C GLY A 28 -13.28 21.58 26.31
N HIS A 29 -12.92 20.69 27.23
CA HIS A 29 -12.93 19.26 26.96
C HIS A 29 -14.36 18.90 26.51
N ASP A 30 -14.52 18.23 25.36
CA ASP A 30 -15.81 17.96 24.69
C ASP A 30 -16.42 19.09 23.85
N ALA A 31 -15.63 20.05 23.38
CA ALA A 31 -16.06 20.96 22.33
C ALA A 31 -16.61 20.20 21.12
N GLN A 32 -17.75 20.62 20.57
CA GLN A 32 -18.33 20.02 19.36
C GLN A 32 -17.37 20.05 18.16
N THR A 33 -16.43 20.99 18.14
CA THR A 33 -15.36 21.07 17.14
C THR A 33 -14.36 19.90 17.24
N LEU A 34 -14.18 19.29 18.41
CA LEU A 34 -13.33 18.10 18.60
C LEU A 34 -14.03 16.79 18.16
N GLN A 35 -15.35 16.83 17.99
CA GLN A 35 -16.14 15.69 17.51
C GLN A 35 -16.17 15.60 15.98
N ILE A 36 -15.75 16.67 15.27
CA ILE A 36 -15.55 16.65 13.83
C ILE A 36 -14.37 15.73 13.53
N ARG A 37 -14.64 14.63 12.83
CA ARG A 37 -13.63 13.68 12.39
C ARG A 37 -13.26 13.94 10.93
N PRO A 38 -12.03 13.60 10.51
CA PRO A 38 -11.69 13.55 9.10
C PRO A 38 -12.69 12.65 8.36
N ASP A 39 -13.06 13.05 7.14
CA ASP A 39 -14.00 12.27 6.32
C ASP A 39 -13.45 10.90 5.94
N ASN A 40 -12.12 10.79 5.86
CA ASN A 40 -11.42 9.56 5.53
C ASN A 40 -10.96 8.82 6.80
N ALA A 41 -10.89 7.50 6.69
CA ALA A 41 -10.60 6.59 7.79
C ALA A 41 -9.35 7.00 8.59
N ALA A 42 -9.50 7.00 9.91
CA ALA A 42 -8.44 7.30 10.85
C ALA A 42 -8.49 6.36 12.06
N VAL A 43 -7.33 5.86 12.48
CA VAL A 43 -7.19 5.03 13.68
C VAL A 43 -5.91 5.41 14.41
N THR A 44 -5.94 5.35 15.74
CA THR A 44 -4.76 5.52 16.58
C THR A 44 -4.60 4.26 17.42
N LYS A 45 -3.43 3.64 17.37
CA LYS A 45 -3.05 2.49 18.20
C LYS A 45 -1.68 2.75 18.82
N GLY A 46 -1.68 2.99 20.13
CA GLY A 46 -0.49 3.46 20.84
C GLY A 46 0.02 4.76 20.22
N ASP A 47 1.30 4.78 19.86
CA ASP A 47 1.96 5.94 19.27
C ASP A 47 1.73 6.11 17.75
N ILE A 48 1.15 5.11 17.09
CA ILE A 48 0.91 5.14 15.64
C ILE A 48 -0.50 5.63 15.36
N LYS A 49 -0.58 6.61 14.46
CA LYS A 49 -1.83 7.14 13.94
C LYS A 49 -1.85 7.01 12.43
N VAL A 50 -2.83 6.31 11.89
CA VAL A 50 -3.10 6.22 10.46
C VAL A 50 -4.22 7.20 10.13
N GLN A 51 -4.07 8.01 9.10
CA GLN A 51 -5.08 8.94 8.62
C GLN A 51 -5.18 8.91 7.09
N ASN A 52 -6.33 9.37 6.58
CA ASN A 52 -6.57 9.54 5.15
C ASN A 52 -6.37 8.24 4.35
N ALA A 53 -6.80 7.11 4.93
CA ALA A 53 -6.64 5.81 4.29
C ALA A 53 -7.76 5.54 3.28
N LEU A 54 -7.36 5.24 2.05
CA LEU A 54 -8.22 4.99 0.91
C LEU A 54 -7.67 3.81 0.09
N VAL A 55 -8.59 3.00 -0.42
CA VAL A 55 -8.29 2.05 -1.50
C VAL A 55 -8.71 2.71 -2.81
N ILE A 56 -7.75 2.90 -3.70
CA ILE A 56 -7.96 3.56 -4.97
C ILE A 56 -7.93 2.51 -6.07
N THR A 57 -9.09 2.24 -6.69
CA THR A 57 -9.23 1.31 -7.81
C THR A 57 -8.85 1.99 -9.13
N GLN A 58 -8.89 1.25 -10.23
CA GLN A 58 -8.73 1.83 -11.56
C GLN A 58 -9.86 2.82 -11.88
N GLU A 59 -9.73 3.56 -12.98
CA GLU A 59 -10.84 4.36 -13.50
C GLU A 59 -12.09 3.50 -13.75
N LYS A 60 -13.26 4.15 -13.70
CA LYS A 60 -14.56 3.52 -13.93
C LYS A 60 -14.52 2.65 -15.19
N ASP A 61 -14.97 1.40 -15.05
CA ASP A 61 -15.03 0.37 -16.10
C ASP A 61 -13.68 -0.24 -16.56
N LYS A 62 -12.55 0.09 -15.90
CA LYS A 62 -11.26 -0.59 -16.11
C LYS A 62 -11.01 -1.62 -15.01
N LYS A 63 -10.65 -2.84 -15.42
CA LYS A 63 -10.16 -3.87 -14.51
C LYS A 63 -8.67 -3.72 -14.28
N GLY A 64 -8.20 -3.94 -13.05
CA GLY A 64 -6.76 -3.85 -12.78
C GLY A 64 -6.37 -3.80 -11.31
N PRO A 65 -5.09 -3.52 -11.02
CA PRO A 65 -4.61 -3.38 -9.64
C PRO A 65 -5.27 -2.18 -8.97
N ALA A 66 -5.36 -2.21 -7.64
CA ALA A 66 -5.73 -1.06 -6.82
C ALA A 66 -4.49 -0.54 -6.05
N ALA A 67 -4.52 0.70 -5.58
CA ALA A 67 -3.48 1.27 -4.72
C ALA A 67 -4.05 1.60 -3.34
N VAL A 68 -3.23 1.48 -2.30
CA VAL A 68 -3.57 1.98 -0.97
C VAL A 68 -2.86 3.32 -0.78
N SER A 69 -3.66 4.35 -0.51
CA SER A 69 -3.17 5.67 -0.12
C SER A 69 -3.46 5.87 1.37
N ALA A 70 -2.47 6.27 2.16
CA ALA A 70 -2.64 6.55 3.59
C ALA A 70 -1.46 7.36 4.11
N THR A 71 -1.66 8.11 5.19
CA THR A 71 -0.56 8.78 5.91
C THR A 71 -0.41 8.14 7.29
N LEU A 72 0.79 7.63 7.56
CA LEU A 72 1.15 7.05 8.85
C LEU A 72 1.96 8.08 9.63
N PHE A 73 1.51 8.39 10.83
CA PHE A 73 2.18 9.26 11.78
C PHE A 73 2.69 8.44 12.96
N ASN A 74 3.90 8.72 13.40
CA ASN A 74 4.50 8.10 14.56
C ASN A 74 4.79 9.18 15.61
N ALA A 75 3.95 9.25 16.64
CA ALA A 75 4.12 10.15 17.78
C ALA A 75 5.14 9.63 18.81
N GLY A 76 5.68 8.42 18.59
CA GLY A 76 6.61 7.77 19.49
C GLY A 76 8.04 8.28 19.32
N THR A 77 8.90 7.86 20.25
CA THR A 77 10.32 8.23 20.28
C THR A 77 11.23 7.29 19.49
N LYS A 78 10.68 6.19 18.96
CA LYS A 78 11.40 5.19 18.16
C LYS A 78 10.79 5.12 16.76
N GLU A 79 11.63 4.91 15.76
CA GLU A 79 11.17 4.63 14.40
C GLU A 79 10.42 3.29 14.35
N GLN A 80 9.50 3.16 13.38
CA GLN A 80 8.81 1.90 13.10
C GLN A 80 8.88 1.58 11.62
N THR A 81 8.97 0.29 11.27
CA THR A 81 8.84 -0.13 9.88
C THR A 81 7.43 -0.63 9.61
N LEU A 82 6.92 -0.30 8.43
CA LEU A 82 5.75 -0.95 7.87
C LEU A 82 6.22 -2.18 7.11
N ASP A 83 5.96 -3.35 7.66
CA ASP A 83 6.47 -4.62 7.12
C ASP A 83 5.52 -5.20 6.07
N ALA A 84 4.21 -5.07 6.28
CA ALA A 84 3.20 -5.55 5.34
C ALA A 84 1.87 -4.83 5.48
N ILE A 85 1.06 -4.90 4.42
CA ILE A 85 -0.34 -4.48 4.41
C ILE A 85 -1.16 -5.68 3.94
N THR A 86 -2.26 -6.00 4.62
CA THR A 86 -3.17 -7.08 4.23
C THR A 86 -4.60 -6.58 4.13
N LEU A 87 -5.37 -7.19 3.23
CA LEU A 87 -6.80 -6.93 3.09
C LEU A 87 -7.57 -8.11 3.67
N GLN A 88 -8.45 -7.86 4.64
CA GLN A 88 -9.32 -8.88 5.20
C GLN A 88 -10.45 -9.18 4.20
N GLY A 89 -10.74 -10.46 3.97
CA GLY A 89 -11.84 -10.90 3.10
C GLY A 89 -11.47 -11.16 1.64
N GLY A 90 -10.19 -11.12 1.25
CA GLY A 90 -9.75 -11.43 -0.11
C GLY A 90 -8.39 -12.12 -0.18
N LYS A 91 -8.08 -12.77 -1.31
CA LYS A 91 -6.74 -13.33 -1.61
C LYS A 91 -5.79 -12.28 -2.21
N ALA A 92 -6.17 -11.01 -2.16
CA ALA A 92 -5.45 -9.93 -2.82
C ALA A 92 -4.13 -9.68 -2.08
N THR A 93 -3.03 -9.78 -2.82
CA THR A 93 -1.68 -9.59 -2.27
C THR A 93 -1.29 -8.12 -2.43
N VAL A 94 -0.86 -7.48 -1.34
CA VAL A 94 -0.34 -6.10 -1.38
C VAL A 94 1.16 -6.12 -1.56
N THR A 95 1.63 -5.50 -2.64
CA THR A 95 3.05 -5.26 -2.88
C THR A 95 3.41 -3.88 -2.35
N LEU A 96 4.23 -3.85 -1.30
CA LEU A 96 4.78 -2.62 -0.74
C LEU A 96 6.10 -2.27 -1.44
N LYS A 97 6.21 -1.03 -1.92
CA LYS A 97 7.43 -0.46 -2.48
C LYS A 97 7.81 0.79 -1.70
N PRO A 98 9.03 0.86 -1.15
CA PRO A 98 9.52 2.06 -0.50
C PRO A 98 9.75 3.22 -1.48
N ALA A 99 9.80 4.44 -0.94
CA ALA A 99 10.11 5.64 -1.72
C ALA A 99 11.61 5.68 -2.09
N GLY A 100 11.92 6.07 -3.32
CA GLY A 100 13.30 6.25 -3.78
C GLY A 100 14.12 4.96 -3.73
N SER A 101 15.30 5.02 -3.11
CA SER A 101 16.25 3.90 -2.99
C SER A 101 16.22 3.19 -1.63
N ALA A 102 15.23 3.48 -0.78
CA ALA A 102 15.12 2.83 0.52
C ALA A 102 14.74 1.34 0.36
N SER A 103 15.11 0.50 1.33
CA SER A 103 14.80 -0.95 1.29
C SER A 103 13.49 -1.31 2.00
N LYS A 104 13.03 -0.45 2.91
CA LYS A 104 11.81 -0.63 3.71
C LYS A 104 11.06 0.70 3.83
N VAL A 105 9.78 0.64 4.10
CA VAL A 105 8.96 1.81 4.44
C VAL A 105 9.13 2.06 5.94
N VAL A 106 9.87 3.13 6.27
CA VAL A 106 10.15 3.54 7.66
C VAL A 106 9.27 4.74 8.01
N VAL A 107 8.62 4.69 9.17
CA VAL A 107 7.93 5.81 9.80
C VAL A 107 8.85 6.38 10.90
N PRO A 108 9.49 7.54 10.67
CA PRO A 108 10.45 8.10 11.62
C PRO A 108 9.78 8.49 12.94
N ALA A 109 10.54 8.44 14.04
CA ALA A 109 10.09 8.91 15.35
C ALA A 109 9.68 10.39 15.29
N GLY A 110 8.51 10.74 15.84
CA GLY A 110 7.95 12.10 15.78
C GLY A 110 7.59 12.58 14.38
N GLY A 111 7.62 11.70 13.36
CA GLY A 111 7.42 12.07 11.97
C GLY A 111 6.29 11.29 11.29
N SER A 112 6.29 11.34 9.96
CA SER A 112 5.26 10.66 9.15
C SER A 112 5.82 10.13 7.84
N VAL A 113 5.08 9.18 7.27
CA VAL A 113 5.28 8.70 5.90
C VAL A 113 3.95 8.70 5.17
N VAL A 114 3.99 9.10 3.90
CA VAL A 114 2.83 9.04 3.01
C VAL A 114 2.96 7.81 2.11
N LEU A 115 1.88 7.07 1.99
CA LEU A 115 1.69 5.97 1.05
C LEU A 115 0.80 6.47 -0.09
N GLY A 116 1.16 6.11 -1.32
CA GLY A 116 0.46 6.53 -2.52
C GLY A 116 0.89 7.91 -3.02
N GLY A 117 0.68 8.15 -4.31
CA GLY A 117 1.11 9.39 -4.96
C GLY A 117 2.53 9.32 -5.52
N LYS A 118 2.81 10.22 -6.47
CA LYS A 118 4.12 10.31 -7.13
C LYS A 118 5.23 10.65 -6.13
N GLY A 119 6.29 9.83 -6.12
CA GLY A 119 7.49 10.04 -5.30
C GLY A 119 7.41 9.50 -3.87
N ASN A 120 6.24 8.99 -3.46
CA ASN A 120 6.03 8.39 -2.16
C ASN A 120 6.20 6.87 -2.19
N ALA A 121 6.15 6.24 -1.02
CA ALA A 121 6.07 4.79 -0.93
C ALA A 121 4.73 4.32 -1.56
N SER A 122 4.74 3.20 -2.25
CA SER A 122 3.58 2.69 -2.99
C SER A 122 3.13 1.36 -2.40
N ALA A 123 1.83 1.20 -2.20
CA ALA A 123 1.21 -0.05 -1.80
C ALA A 123 0.21 -0.45 -2.89
N VAL A 124 0.52 -1.48 -3.67
CA VAL A 124 -0.29 -1.91 -4.81
C VAL A 124 -0.92 -3.26 -4.52
N ILE A 125 -2.25 -3.32 -4.60
CA ILE A 125 -3.05 -4.52 -4.43
C ILE A 125 -3.18 -5.22 -5.78
N ALA A 126 -2.69 -6.46 -5.87
CA ALA A 126 -2.92 -7.32 -7.00
C ALA A 126 -4.39 -7.80 -7.00
N GLY A 127 -5.12 -7.53 -8.09
CA GLY A 127 -6.54 -7.88 -8.23
C GLY A 127 -7.47 -6.92 -7.51
N GLY A 128 -7.44 -5.64 -7.90
CA GLY A 128 -8.34 -4.60 -7.38
C GLY A 128 -9.82 -4.85 -7.69
N ASP A 129 -10.12 -5.73 -8.65
CA ASP A 129 -11.48 -6.12 -9.04
C ASP A 129 -12.27 -6.81 -7.91
N ALA A 130 -11.58 -7.34 -6.90
CA ALA A 130 -12.21 -7.92 -5.72
C ALA A 130 -12.82 -6.85 -4.79
N VAL A 131 -12.50 -5.57 -5.02
CA VAL A 131 -12.89 -4.45 -4.19
C VAL A 131 -13.79 -3.52 -5.01
N ALA A 132 -15.03 -3.30 -4.55
CA ALA A 132 -16.02 -2.49 -5.28
C ALA A 132 -15.97 -1.02 -4.86
N ASP A 133 -16.07 -0.11 -5.83
CA ASP A 133 -16.17 1.33 -5.57
C ASP A 133 -17.37 1.67 -4.67
N GLY A 134 -17.17 2.58 -3.71
CA GLY A 134 -18.17 2.94 -2.72
C GLY A 134 -18.31 1.93 -1.57
N ASN A 135 -17.60 0.81 -1.62
CA ASN A 135 -17.50 -0.12 -0.50
C ASN A 135 -16.48 0.36 0.55
N VAL A 136 -16.47 -0.34 1.67
CA VAL A 136 -15.47 -0.23 2.73
C VAL A 136 -14.63 -1.49 2.76
N GLN A 137 -13.31 -1.34 2.66
CA GLN A 137 -12.35 -2.43 2.70
C GLN A 137 -11.57 -2.38 4.02
N ASN A 138 -11.62 -3.47 4.78
CA ASN A 138 -10.81 -3.60 5.99
C ASN A 138 -9.36 -3.92 5.61
N ILE A 139 -8.44 -3.05 6.04
CA ILE A 139 -7.00 -3.11 5.79
C ILE A 139 -6.28 -3.22 7.13
N VAL A 140 -5.26 -4.08 7.19
CA VAL A 140 -4.38 -4.20 8.35
C VAL A 140 -2.97 -3.78 7.98
N PHE A 141 -2.45 -2.78 8.67
CA PHE A 141 -1.06 -2.33 8.59
C PHE A 141 -0.24 -3.05 9.66
N GLN A 142 0.74 -3.84 9.25
CA GLN A 142 1.61 -4.59 10.14
C GLN A 142 2.87 -3.77 10.41
N LEU A 143 2.94 -3.18 11.60
CA LEU A 143 4.09 -2.40 12.06
C LEU A 143 5.01 -3.23 12.94
N SER A 144 6.32 -2.98 12.87
CA SER A 144 7.34 -3.74 13.58
C SER A 144 7.15 -3.80 15.10
N THR A 145 6.70 -2.70 15.72
CA THR A 145 6.61 -2.59 17.18
C THR A 145 5.16 -2.49 17.66
N THR A 146 4.34 -1.68 17.00
CA THR A 146 2.91 -1.53 17.33
C THR A 146 2.07 -2.76 16.93
N GLY A 147 2.59 -3.59 16.03
CA GLY A 147 1.88 -4.73 15.46
C GLY A 147 0.73 -4.29 14.56
N ASP A 148 -0.34 -5.08 14.56
CA ASP A 148 -1.44 -4.94 13.62
C ASP A 148 -2.31 -3.72 13.92
N VAL A 149 -2.42 -2.81 12.96
CA VAL A 149 -3.31 -1.66 13.00
C VAL A 149 -4.36 -1.85 11.91
N ALA A 150 -5.54 -2.30 12.31
CA ALA A 150 -6.68 -2.48 11.43
C ALA A 150 -7.47 -1.18 11.28
N LEU A 151 -7.93 -0.89 10.06
CA LEU A 151 -8.90 0.15 9.79
C LEU A 151 -9.73 -0.15 8.54
N ASP A 152 -10.87 0.51 8.49
CA ASP A 152 -11.85 0.40 7.42
C ASP A 152 -11.66 1.57 6.44
N ALA A 153 -11.04 1.30 5.29
CA ALA A 153 -10.77 2.32 4.27
C ALA A 153 -11.85 2.36 3.20
N PHE A 154 -12.25 3.55 2.78
CA PHE A 154 -13.18 3.71 1.67
C PHE A 154 -12.53 3.36 0.33
N VAL A 155 -13.33 2.76 -0.55
CA VAL A 155 -12.90 2.37 -1.89
C VAL A 155 -13.38 3.41 -2.87
N VAL A 156 -12.45 4.06 -3.55
CA VAL A 156 -12.73 5.15 -4.50
C VAL A 156 -12.05 4.87 -5.84
N PRO A 157 -12.66 5.23 -6.98
CA PRO A 157 -11.99 5.14 -8.27
C PRO A 157 -10.88 6.18 -8.39
N ALA A 158 -9.84 5.88 -9.17
CA ALA A 158 -8.78 6.82 -9.52
C ALA A 158 -9.27 7.91 -10.51
N THR A 159 -10.23 8.73 -10.09
CA THR A 159 -10.79 9.83 -10.88
C THR A 159 -10.70 11.16 -10.12
N GLY A 160 -10.61 12.27 -10.86
CA GLY A 160 -10.55 13.61 -10.27
C GLY A 160 -9.36 13.78 -9.32
N MET A 161 -9.63 14.09 -8.05
CA MET A 161 -8.58 14.31 -7.04
C MET A 161 -7.74 13.06 -6.71
N TYR A 162 -8.22 11.87 -7.06
CA TYR A 162 -7.55 10.60 -6.74
C TYR A 162 -6.69 10.05 -7.88
N GLU A 163 -6.72 10.65 -9.07
CA GLU A 163 -5.94 10.22 -10.24
C GLU A 163 -4.44 10.11 -9.93
N GLY A 164 -3.89 11.09 -9.20
CA GLY A 164 -2.48 11.12 -8.84
C GLY A 164 -2.05 10.09 -7.80
N PHE A 165 -3.01 9.52 -7.06
CA PHE A 165 -2.78 8.54 -5.98
C PHE A 165 -3.17 7.12 -6.40
N GLY A 166 -3.80 7.00 -7.57
CA GLY A 166 -4.22 5.73 -8.13
C GLY A 166 -3.05 4.81 -8.48
N PRO A 167 -3.35 3.52 -8.67
CA PRO A 167 -2.40 2.54 -9.17
C PRO A 167 -1.82 3.03 -10.50
N THR A 168 -0.51 3.28 -10.55
CA THR A 168 0.18 3.43 -11.84
C THR A 168 -0.05 2.13 -12.60
N ALA A 169 -0.67 2.21 -13.78
CA ALA A 169 -0.93 1.05 -14.62
C ALA A 169 0.41 0.32 -14.89
N GLY A 170 0.67 -0.74 -14.12
CA GLY A 170 1.64 -1.75 -14.50
C GLY A 170 1.19 -2.39 -15.82
N PRO A 171 2.11 -2.98 -16.59
CA PRO A 171 1.79 -3.46 -17.93
C PRO A 171 0.57 -4.38 -17.88
N VAL A 172 -0.47 -4.01 -18.61
CA VAL A 172 -1.64 -4.84 -18.82
C VAL A 172 -1.16 -6.15 -19.48
N THR A 173 -1.08 -7.23 -18.70
CA THR A 173 -0.96 -8.58 -19.26
C THR A 173 -2.32 -8.90 -19.89
N GLY A 174 -2.52 -8.44 -21.12
CA GLY A 174 -3.80 -8.55 -21.81
C GLY A 174 -3.93 -7.68 -23.08
N ALA A 175 -2.97 -6.82 -23.40
CA ALA A 175 -2.88 -6.28 -24.75
C ALA A 175 -2.40 -7.39 -25.68
N THR A 176 -3.33 -8.08 -26.35
CA THR A 176 -3.00 -8.82 -27.58
C THR A 176 -2.34 -7.82 -28.53
N PRO A 177 -1.06 -7.99 -28.92
CA PRO A 177 -0.46 -7.07 -29.89
C PRO A 177 -1.24 -7.20 -31.20
N THR A 178 -1.98 -6.15 -31.56
CA THR A 178 -2.48 -5.96 -32.93
C THR A 178 -1.29 -5.57 -33.78
N GLY A 179 -0.42 -6.54 -34.06
CA GLY A 179 0.66 -6.40 -35.03
C GLY A 179 0.05 -6.40 -36.42
N SER A 180 -0.32 -5.22 -36.93
CA SER A 180 -0.49 -5.01 -38.36
C SER A 180 0.88 -5.15 -39.01
N THR A 181 1.10 -6.26 -39.71
CA THR A 181 2.32 -6.55 -40.46
C THR A 181 2.36 -5.69 -41.71
N THR A 182 3.18 -4.63 -41.71
CA THR A 182 3.64 -4.04 -42.97
C THR A 182 5.11 -3.64 -42.81
N GLY A 183 5.98 -4.61 -43.03
CA GLY A 183 7.42 -4.43 -43.16
C GLY A 183 7.93 -5.42 -44.18
N VAL A 184 8.10 -4.95 -45.42
CA VAL A 184 8.63 -5.72 -46.56
C VAL A 184 10.11 -6.01 -46.31
N PRO A 185 10.58 -7.28 -46.26
CA PRO A 185 12.00 -7.55 -46.31
C PRO A 185 12.46 -7.61 -47.77
N SER A 186 13.25 -6.60 -48.18
CA SER A 186 14.06 -6.68 -49.40
C SER A 186 15.43 -7.22 -49.03
N GLY A 187 15.81 -8.37 -49.60
CA GLY A 187 17.14 -8.95 -49.45
C GLY A 187 17.18 -10.46 -49.72
N SER A 188 17.31 -10.84 -51.00
CA SER A 188 17.76 -12.19 -51.40
C SER A 188 19.29 -12.26 -51.29
N PRO A 189 19.87 -13.40 -50.86
CA PRO A 189 20.46 -14.27 -51.88
C PRO A 189 20.25 -15.78 -51.65
N SER A 190 19.87 -16.42 -52.75
CA SER A 190 20.36 -17.69 -53.34
C SER A 190 21.01 -18.76 -52.43
N GLY A 191 20.43 -19.96 -52.44
CA GLY A 191 21.04 -21.18 -51.92
C GLY A 191 20.12 -22.40 -52.08
N SER A 192 20.00 -22.92 -53.30
CA SER A 192 19.27 -24.15 -53.61
C SER A 192 20.09 -25.39 -53.19
N THR A 193 19.53 -26.29 -52.37
CA THR A 193 20.01 -27.68 -52.29
C THR A 193 18.84 -28.65 -52.16
N THR A 194 18.51 -29.27 -53.29
CA THR A 194 17.74 -30.51 -53.41
C THR A 194 18.63 -31.69 -53.01
N GLY A 195 18.15 -32.61 -52.16
CA GLY A 195 18.80 -33.93 -51.98
C GLY A 195 18.63 -34.58 -50.60
N SER A 196 17.94 -35.71 -50.58
CA SER A 196 17.96 -36.78 -49.57
C SER A 196 18.20 -38.10 -50.34
N PRO A 197 18.64 -39.24 -49.78
CA PRO A 197 19.30 -39.58 -48.50
C PRO A 197 20.61 -40.41 -48.69
N ALA A 198 21.33 -40.74 -47.59
CA ALA A 198 21.92 -42.06 -47.26
C ALA A 198 23.30 -42.06 -46.54
N ALA A 199 23.36 -42.83 -45.44
CA ALA A 199 24.43 -43.66 -44.87
C ALA A 199 25.90 -43.15 -44.74
N GLY A 200 26.39 -43.11 -43.50
CA GLY A 200 27.82 -43.08 -43.15
C GLY A 200 28.03 -43.30 -41.64
N ALA A 201 28.84 -44.30 -41.29
CA ALA A 201 28.99 -44.96 -39.99
C ALA A 201 29.65 -44.13 -38.86
N PRO A 202 29.50 -44.54 -37.57
CA PRO A 202 30.10 -43.88 -36.42
C PRO A 202 31.52 -44.39 -36.16
N THR A 203 32.43 -43.51 -35.73
CA THR A 203 33.75 -43.88 -35.21
C THR A 203 34.02 -43.18 -33.89
N GLY A 204 34.07 -43.95 -32.79
CA GLY A 204 34.55 -43.48 -31.49
C GLY A 204 34.02 -44.25 -30.28
N SER A 205 34.63 -45.39 -29.96
CA SER A 205 34.64 -46.03 -28.63
C SER A 205 36.00 -46.75 -28.50
N PRO A 206 36.53 -47.14 -27.31
CA PRO A 206 35.89 -47.27 -25.99
C PRO A 206 36.78 -46.66 -24.84
N ALA A 207 36.45 -46.69 -23.55
CA ALA A 207 36.73 -47.82 -22.66
C ALA A 207 36.17 -47.59 -21.25
N GLY A 208 35.55 -48.64 -20.70
CA GLY A 208 35.16 -48.74 -19.28
C GLY A 208 33.94 -49.65 -19.10
N SER A 209 34.17 -50.97 -19.04
CA SER A 209 33.15 -52.00 -18.82
C SER A 209 33.76 -53.09 -17.89
N PRO A 210 33.00 -54.07 -17.40
CA PRO A 210 32.12 -54.00 -16.22
C PRO A 210 32.40 -55.15 -15.23
N SER A 211 31.67 -55.22 -14.13
CA SER A 211 31.45 -56.48 -13.36
C SER A 211 30.16 -56.25 -12.55
N GLY A 212 28.99 -56.77 -12.94
CA GLY A 212 28.54 -58.18 -12.85
C GLY A 212 27.77 -58.35 -11.52
N SER A 213 26.54 -58.85 -11.38
CA SER A 213 25.58 -59.58 -12.23
C SER A 213 24.15 -59.41 -11.64
N PRO A 214 23.07 -59.70 -12.40
CA PRO A 214 21.68 -59.70 -11.93
C PRO A 214 21.17 -61.11 -11.57
N SER A 215 20.21 -61.23 -10.65
CA SER A 215 19.10 -62.21 -10.75
C SER A 215 18.11 -62.17 -9.57
N SER A 216 16.81 -62.13 -9.92
CA SER A 216 15.69 -62.93 -9.37
C SER A 216 14.99 -62.57 -8.04
N GLY A 217 13.69 -62.25 -8.16
CA GLY A 217 12.61 -63.10 -7.61
C GLY A 217 11.95 -62.77 -6.26
N ALA A 218 10.61 -62.80 -6.25
CA ALA A 218 9.65 -62.93 -5.14
C ALA A 218 9.63 -61.80 -4.08
N GLY A 219 8.51 -61.22 -3.65
CA GLY A 219 7.22 -61.82 -3.34
C GLY A 219 7.17 -62.16 -1.85
N HIS A 220 6.58 -61.29 -1.04
CA HIS A 220 5.91 -61.56 0.25
C HIS A 220 5.04 -60.35 0.62
#